data_AF-A0A848Q700-F1
#
_entry.id   AF-A0A848Q700-F1
#
_cell.length_a   1.000
_cell.length_b   1.000
_cell.length_c   1.000
_cell.angle_alpha   90.00
_cell.angle_beta   90.00
_cell.angle_gamma   90.00
#
_symmetry.space_group_name_H-M   'P 1'
#
loop_
_entity.id
_entity.type
_entity.pdbx_description
1 polymer ?
#
loop_
_entity_poly.entity_id
_entity_poly.type
_entity_poly.pdbx_seq_one_letter_code
_entity_poly.pdbx_strand_id
1 'polypeptide(L)'
;WILSALALFFIPANVSPWVIYLLAIVMGFGISAPGLIPHTMFGDVADAGQLQFKKRLEGQMSGFSNFVSQIAQALGLSFAMVILGWAHFEEQNIASSVIVSSQPETALLAIRLLMSLTPLIMLGLGSLISLRYRIDAKEQEKIKNMIAIENPEPIVMETR
;
A
#
# COMPACT_ATOMS: atom_id res chain seq x y z
N TRP A 1 -2.43 -10.22 5.49
CA TRP A 1 -3.05 -8.91 5.80
C TRP A 1 -4.55 -8.92 5.55
N ILE A 2 -5.03 -9.19 4.32
CA ILE A 2 -6.49 -9.24 4.00
C ILE A 2 -7.26 -10.15 4.97
N LEU A 3 -6.80 -11.38 5.20
CA LEU A 3 -7.46 -12.31 6.14
C LEU A 3 -7.49 -11.77 7.57
N SER A 4 -6.42 -11.10 8.02
CA SER A 4 -6.34 -10.50 9.36
C SER A 4 -7.31 -9.31 9.49
N ALA A 5 -7.40 -8.48 8.46
CA ALA A 5 -8.35 -7.36 8.40
C ALA A 5 -9.81 -7.85 8.39
N LEU A 6 -10.09 -8.95 7.68
CA LEU A 6 -11.40 -9.60 7.73
C LEU A 6 -11.71 -10.20 9.10
N ALA A 7 -10.73 -10.85 9.73
CA ALA A 7 -10.90 -11.40 11.08
C ALA A 7 -11.24 -10.29 12.09
N LEU A 8 -10.65 -9.10 11.96
CA LEU A 8 -10.95 -7.93 12.81
C LEU A 8 -12.46 -7.59 12.82
N PHE A 9 -13.16 -7.77 11.70
CA PHE A 9 -14.59 -7.45 11.58
C PHE A 9 -15.45 -8.23 12.58
N PHE A 10 -15.08 -9.47 12.88
CA PHE A 10 -15.85 -10.37 13.75
C PHE A 10 -15.45 -10.27 15.23
N ILE A 11 -14.44 -9.46 15.56
CA ILE A 11 -13.98 -9.30 16.94
C ILE A 11 -14.96 -8.38 17.70
N PRO A 12 -15.54 -8.84 18.81
CA PRO A 12 -16.44 -8.02 19.60
C PRO A 12 -15.68 -6.94 20.39
N ALA A 13 -16.36 -5.85 20.73
CA ALA A 13 -15.73 -4.71 21.39
C ALA A 13 -15.20 -5.04 22.82
N ASN A 14 -15.77 -6.05 23.47
CA ASN A 14 -15.40 -6.48 24.83
C ASN A 14 -14.36 -7.62 24.85
N VAL A 15 -13.68 -7.88 23.73
CA VAL A 15 -12.65 -8.92 23.67
C VAL A 15 -11.46 -8.59 24.59
N SER A 16 -10.78 -9.61 25.09
CA SER A 16 -9.51 -9.42 25.80
C SER A 16 -8.48 -8.72 24.90
N PRO A 17 -7.75 -7.70 25.42
CA PRO A 17 -6.71 -7.01 24.65
C PRO A 17 -5.64 -7.93 24.05
N TRP A 18 -5.37 -9.08 24.68
CA TRP A 18 -4.42 -10.08 24.18
C TRP A 18 -4.79 -10.62 22.80
N VAL A 19 -6.08 -10.75 22.49
CA VAL A 19 -6.54 -11.20 21.16
C VAL A 19 -6.20 -10.14 20.11
N ILE A 20 -6.36 -8.85 20.45
CA ILE A 20 -6.03 -7.74 19.57
C ILE A 20 -4.52 -7.69 19.33
N TYR A 21 -3.70 -7.88 20.37
CA TYR A 21 -2.24 -7.92 20.22
C TYR A 21 -1.76 -9.08 19.36
N LEU A 22 -2.32 -10.27 19.55
CA LEU A 22 -2.00 -11.42 18.70
C LEU A 22 -2.37 -11.15 17.24
N LEU A 23 -3.56 -10.59 17.00
CA LEU A 23 -4.00 -10.22 15.66
C LEU A 23 -3.09 -9.15 15.05
N ALA A 24 -2.64 -8.17 15.83
CA ALA A 24 -1.73 -7.13 15.39
C ALA A 24 -0.38 -7.71 14.95
N ILE A 25 0.15 -8.71 15.65
CA ILE A 25 1.38 -9.43 15.25
C ILE A 25 1.18 -10.10 13.88
N VAL A 26 0.09 -10.88 13.72
CA VAL A 26 -0.22 -11.56 12.46
C VAL A 26 -0.44 -10.56 11.32
N MET A 27 -1.13 -9.45 11.60
CA MET A 27 -1.39 -8.40 10.64
C MET A 27 -0.08 -7.68 10.24
N GLY A 28 0.83 -7.48 11.19
CA GLY A 28 2.17 -6.91 10.97
C GLY A 28 3.01 -7.75 10.01
N PHE A 29 3.01 -9.07 10.11
CA PHE A 29 3.67 -9.91 9.09
C PHE A 29 3.04 -9.71 7.71
N GLY A 30 1.71 -9.54 7.67
CA GLY A 30 0.98 -9.37 6.43
C GLY A 30 1.26 -8.07 5.67
N ILE A 31 1.65 -6.97 6.34
CA ILE A 31 1.83 -5.67 5.68
C ILE A 31 3.08 -5.63 4.79
N SER A 32 4.03 -6.56 5.01
CA SER A 32 5.28 -6.63 4.26
C SER A 32 5.06 -6.79 2.76
N ALA A 33 4.13 -7.63 2.31
CA ALA A 33 3.93 -7.91 0.89
C ALA A 33 3.41 -6.69 0.09
N PRO A 34 2.29 -6.02 0.47
CA PRO A 34 1.84 -4.82 -0.22
C PRO A 34 2.82 -3.65 -0.16
N GLY A 35 3.63 -3.59 0.91
CA GLY A 35 4.67 -2.58 1.07
C GLY A 35 5.89 -2.82 0.18
N LEU A 36 6.42 -4.04 0.14
CA LEU A 36 7.67 -4.32 -0.58
C LEU A 36 7.47 -4.56 -2.07
N ILE A 37 6.45 -5.33 -2.46
CA ILE A 37 6.33 -5.84 -3.84
C ILE A 37 6.29 -4.70 -4.88
N PRO A 38 5.43 -3.66 -4.74
CA PRO A 38 5.40 -2.57 -5.72
C PRO A 38 6.72 -1.77 -5.77
N HIS A 39 7.37 -1.61 -4.61
CA HIS A 39 8.64 -0.90 -4.51
C HIS A 39 9.77 -1.65 -5.22
N THR A 40 9.83 -2.98 -5.08
CA THR A 40 10.84 -3.79 -5.80
C THR A 40 10.56 -3.84 -7.29
N MET A 41 9.29 -3.94 -7.70
CA MET A 41 8.88 -3.94 -9.10
C MET A 41 9.17 -2.62 -9.82
N PHE A 42 9.28 -1.52 -9.09
CA PHE A 42 9.48 -0.20 -9.69
C PHE A 42 10.78 -0.12 -10.50
N GLY A 43 11.87 -0.70 -10.00
CA GLY A 43 13.16 -0.75 -10.71
C GLY A 43 13.03 -1.51 -12.03
N ASP A 44 12.47 -2.71 -11.98
CA ASP A 44 12.25 -3.57 -13.15
C ASP A 44 11.40 -2.87 -14.23
N VAL A 45 10.35 -2.14 -13.82
CA VAL A 45 9.49 -1.38 -14.74
C VAL A 45 10.21 -0.15 -15.30
N ALA A 46 11.08 0.51 -14.52
CA ALA A 46 11.87 1.63 -15.00
C ALA A 46 12.91 1.19 -16.04
N ASP A 47 13.58 0.07 -15.81
CA ASP A 47 14.54 -0.55 -16.74
C ASP A 47 13.84 -0.95 -18.06
N ALA A 48 12.70 -1.63 -17.96
CA ALA A 48 11.89 -1.99 -19.13
C ALA A 48 11.41 -0.73 -19.90
N GLY A 49 11.00 0.31 -19.17
CA GLY A 49 10.62 1.59 -19.74
C GLY A 49 11.77 2.28 -20.47
N GLN A 50 12.99 2.21 -19.95
CA GLN A 50 14.16 2.75 -20.62
C GLN A 50 14.37 2.12 -22.00
N LEU A 51 14.29 0.79 -22.11
CA LEU A 51 14.42 0.10 -23.40
C LEU A 51 13.30 0.46 -24.38
N GLN A 52 12.08 0.63 -23.88
CA GLN A 52 10.93 0.98 -24.71
C GLN A 52 11.00 2.42 -25.25
N PHE A 53 11.38 3.38 -24.39
CA PHE A 53 11.38 4.80 -24.72
C PHE A 53 12.75 5.34 -25.15
N LYS A 54 13.80 4.51 -25.09
CA LYS A 54 15.21 4.87 -25.37
C LYS A 54 15.70 6.08 -24.59
N LYS A 55 15.15 6.29 -23.39
CA LYS A 55 15.41 7.44 -22.53
C LYS A 55 15.40 6.98 -21.08
N ARG A 56 16.28 7.55 -20.27
CA ARG A 56 16.30 7.30 -18.83
C ARG A 56 15.18 8.09 -18.16
N LEU A 57 14.12 7.39 -17.74
CA LEU A 57 12.87 7.99 -17.26
C LEU A 57 12.58 7.70 -15.78
N GLU A 58 13.50 7.08 -15.06
CA GLU A 58 13.37 6.70 -13.64
C GLU A 58 12.80 7.83 -12.76
N GLY A 59 13.35 9.05 -12.90
CA GLY A 59 12.90 10.21 -12.14
C GLY A 59 11.48 10.67 -12.47
N GLN A 60 11.09 10.63 -13.75
CA GLN A 60 9.73 11.01 -14.18
C GLN A 60 8.70 9.98 -13.72
N MET A 61 9.01 8.70 -13.87
CA MET A 61 8.15 7.60 -13.42
C MET A 61 7.99 7.59 -11.91
N SER A 62 9.08 7.85 -11.16
CA SER A 62 9.05 7.93 -9.70
C SER A 62 8.24 9.12 -9.23
N GLY A 63 8.47 10.30 -9.82
CA GLY A 63 7.70 11.51 -9.53
C GLY A 63 6.21 11.32 -9.79
N PHE A 64 5.84 10.74 -10.93
CA PHE A 64 4.45 10.44 -11.27
C PHE A 64 3.82 9.42 -10.31
N SER A 65 4.52 8.33 -10.00
CA SER A 65 4.04 7.31 -9.06
C SER A 65 3.79 7.89 -7.66
N ASN A 66 4.73 8.70 -7.16
CA ASN A 66 4.59 9.37 -5.87
C ASN A 66 3.42 10.38 -5.87
N PHE A 67 3.26 11.14 -6.95
CA PHE A 67 2.16 12.09 -7.09
C PHE A 67 0.80 11.37 -7.08
N VAL A 68 0.65 10.30 -7.86
CA VAL A 68 -0.57 9.48 -7.87
C VAL A 68 -0.83 8.86 -6.50
N SER A 69 0.21 8.38 -5.82
CA SER A 69 0.10 7.82 -4.46
C SER A 69 -0.40 8.86 -3.45
N GLN A 70 0.09 10.10 -3.51
CA GLN A 70 -0.40 11.18 -2.64
C GLN A 70 -1.87 11.51 -2.88
N ILE A 71 -2.30 11.57 -4.15
CA ILE A 71 -3.71 11.75 -4.49
C ILE A 71 -4.54 10.59 -3.92
N ALA A 72 -4.10 9.35 -4.11
CA ALA A 72 -4.80 8.18 -3.60
C ALA A 72 -4.92 8.18 -2.07
N GLN A 73 -3.86 8.57 -1.35
CA GLN A 73 -3.87 8.71 0.10
C GLN A 73 -4.81 9.82 0.57
N ALA A 74 -4.78 10.98 -0.08
CA ALA A 74 -5.67 12.10 0.24
C ALA A 74 -7.14 11.74 0.01
N LEU A 75 -7.45 11.09 -1.12
CA LEU A 75 -8.79 10.60 -1.41
C LEU A 75 -9.23 9.51 -0.43
N GLY A 76 -8.36 8.56 -0.12
CA GLY A 76 -8.65 7.49 0.84
C GLY A 76 -9.00 8.03 2.22
N LEU A 77 -8.21 8.98 2.73
CA LEU A 77 -8.48 9.63 4.01
C LEU A 77 -9.77 10.46 3.95
N SER A 78 -9.95 11.26 2.89
CA SER A 78 -11.15 12.10 2.71
C SER A 78 -12.44 11.28 2.69
N PHE A 79 -12.47 10.19 1.91
CA PHE A 79 -13.62 9.29 1.87
C PHE A 79 -13.90 8.63 3.22
N ALA A 80 -12.86 8.19 3.93
CA ALA A 80 -13.03 7.64 5.27
C ALA A 80 -13.69 8.66 6.21
N MET A 81 -13.22 9.92 6.20
CA MET A 81 -13.80 10.99 7.02
C MET A 81 -15.25 11.31 6.66
N VAL A 82 -15.60 11.39 5.37
CA VAL A 82 -16.98 11.62 4.92
C VAL A 82 -17.91 10.49 5.39
N ILE A 83 -17.48 9.24 5.24
CA ILE A 83 -18.26 8.06 5.68
C ILE A 83 -18.48 8.09 7.19
N LEU A 84 -17.45 8.44 7.98
CA LEU A 84 -17.56 8.57 9.44
C LEU A 84 -18.51 9.71 9.84
N GLY A 85 -18.46 10.84 9.13
CA GLY A 85 -19.40 11.94 9.34
C GLY A 85 -20.86 11.52 9.13
N TRP A 86 -21.15 10.80 8.04
CA TRP A 86 -22.49 10.23 7.81
C TRP A 86 -22.89 9.16 8.83
N ALA A 87 -21.91 8.47 9.41
CA ALA A 87 -22.13 7.50 10.46
C ALA A 87 -22.33 8.13 11.86
N HIS A 88 -22.36 9.47 11.95
CA HIS A 88 -22.47 10.24 13.19
C HIS A 88 -21.31 10.00 14.15
N PHE A 89 -20.09 9.85 13.62
CA PHE A 89 -18.89 9.75 14.46
C PHE A 89 -18.73 10.99 15.35
N GLU A 90 -18.54 10.79 16.65
CA GLU A 90 -18.35 11.86 17.62
C GLU A 90 -16.86 12.14 17.83
N GLU A 91 -16.42 13.34 17.48
CA GLU A 91 -15.02 13.74 17.67
C GLU A 91 -14.73 14.12 19.12
N GLN A 92 -13.58 13.69 19.64
CA GLN A 92 -13.12 14.13 20.95
C GLN A 92 -12.72 15.61 20.89
N ASN A 93 -13.40 16.45 21.66
CA ASN A 93 -13.00 17.84 21.83
C ASN A 93 -11.80 17.92 22.79
N ILE A 94 -10.63 18.27 22.26
CA ILE A 94 -9.36 18.34 23.01
C ILE A 94 -9.36 19.45 24.08
N ALA A 95 -10.17 20.50 23.89
CA ALA A 95 -10.31 21.59 24.85
C ALA A 95 -11.35 21.29 25.96
N SER A 96 -12.11 20.20 25.84
CA SER A 96 -13.11 19.79 26.82
C SER A 96 -12.53 18.79 27.82
N SER A 97 -12.93 18.90 29.09
CA SER A 97 -12.66 17.87 30.11
C SER A 97 -13.56 16.64 29.97
N VAL A 98 -14.60 16.71 29.12
CA VAL A 98 -15.52 15.60 28.85
C VAL A 98 -14.90 14.67 27.83
N ILE A 99 -14.69 13.41 28.22
CA ILE A 99 -14.20 12.34 27.35
C ILE A 99 -15.40 11.66 26.70
N VAL A 100 -15.42 11.61 25.36
CA VAL A 100 -16.35 10.79 24.58
C VAL A 100 -16.00 9.33 24.86
N SER A 101 -16.80 8.69 25.72
CA SER A 101 -16.55 7.32 26.20
C SER A 101 -17.20 6.23 25.36
N SER A 102 -18.16 6.59 24.49
CA SER A 102 -18.86 5.66 23.62
C SER A 102 -19.14 6.30 22.26
N GLN A 103 -18.99 5.53 21.19
CA GLN A 103 -19.35 5.93 19.83
C GLN A 103 -20.71 5.32 19.47
N PRO A 104 -21.51 5.98 18.61
CA PRO A 104 -22.73 5.39 18.07
C PRO A 104 -22.47 4.05 17.37
N GLU A 105 -23.45 3.14 17.40
CA GLU A 105 -23.33 1.82 16.75
C GLU A 105 -23.06 1.95 15.24
N THR A 106 -23.65 2.95 14.59
CA THR A 106 -23.41 3.28 13.17
C THR A 106 -21.96 3.65 12.91
N ALA A 107 -21.34 4.44 13.78
CA ALA A 107 -19.94 4.83 13.68
C ALA A 107 -19.00 3.63 13.90
N LEU A 108 -19.28 2.80 14.91
CA LEU A 108 -18.51 1.57 15.14
C LEU A 108 -18.59 0.61 13.95
N LEU A 109 -19.78 0.44 13.36
CA LEU A 109 -19.95 -0.37 12.15
C LEU A 109 -19.17 0.21 10.97
N ALA A 110 -19.25 1.53 10.76
CA ALA A 110 -18.51 2.21 9.69
C ALA A 110 -16.99 2.01 9.84
N ILE A 111 -16.43 2.16 11.04
CA ILE A 111 -15.01 1.91 11.32
C ILE A 111 -14.64 0.46 10.98
N ARG A 112 -15.45 -0.52 11.43
CA ARG A 112 -15.21 -1.94 11.14
C ARG A 112 -15.19 -2.21 9.64
N LEU A 113 -16.17 -1.70 8.91
CA LEU A 113 -16.25 -1.85 7.46
C LEU A 113 -15.06 -1.17 6.76
N LEU A 114 -14.70 0.05 7.14
CA LEU A 114 -13.53 0.74 6.57
C LEU A 114 -12.23 -0.04 6.82
N MET A 115 -12.05 -0.58 8.03
CA MET A 115 -10.85 -1.32 8.42
C MET A 115 -10.79 -2.74 7.82
N SER A 116 -11.91 -3.38 7.50
CA SER A 116 -11.93 -4.74 6.96
C SER A 116 -12.12 -4.80 5.45
N LEU A 117 -13.06 -4.02 4.92
CA LEU A 117 -13.48 -4.06 3.52
C LEU A 117 -12.54 -3.27 2.62
N THR A 118 -12.02 -2.12 3.06
CA THR A 118 -11.05 -1.34 2.27
C THR A 118 -9.81 -2.16 1.93
N PRO A 119 -9.15 -2.83 2.91
CA PRO A 119 -8.12 -3.82 2.63
C PRO A 119 -8.47 -4.87 1.60
N LEU A 120 -9.64 -5.50 1.77
CA LEU A 120 -10.09 -6.60 0.93
C LEU A 120 -10.23 -6.15 -0.53
N ILE A 121 -10.90 -5.03 -0.76
CA ILE A 121 -11.17 -4.54 -2.12
C ILE A 121 -9.90 -3.98 -2.74
N MET A 122 -9.21 -3.04 -2.06
CA MET A 122 -8.06 -2.35 -2.66
C MET A 122 -6.88 -3.29 -2.90
N LEU A 123 -6.51 -4.11 -1.92
CA LEU A 123 -5.44 -5.10 -2.14
C LEU A 123 -5.89 -6.28 -2.97
N GLY A 124 -7.15 -6.70 -2.90
CA GLY A 124 -7.69 -7.76 -3.75
C GLY A 124 -7.59 -7.38 -5.22
N LEU A 125 -8.03 -6.17 -5.57
CA LEU A 125 -7.89 -5.62 -6.92
C LEU A 125 -6.42 -5.44 -7.32
N GLY A 126 -5.59 -4.87 -6.44
CA GLY A 126 -4.15 -4.70 -6.70
C GLY A 126 -3.44 -6.04 -6.93
N SER A 127 -3.75 -7.06 -6.14
CA SER A 127 -3.22 -8.40 -6.28
C SER A 127 -3.68 -9.05 -7.59
N LEU A 128 -4.96 -8.91 -7.96
CA LEU A 128 -5.49 -9.43 -9.22
C LEU A 128 -4.80 -8.79 -10.44
N ILE A 129 -4.55 -7.48 -10.39
CA ILE A 129 -3.81 -6.77 -11.44
C ILE A 129 -2.35 -7.24 -11.48
N SER A 130 -1.74 -7.43 -10.31
CA SER A 130 -0.36 -7.92 -10.17
C SER A 130 -0.15 -9.31 -10.75
N LEU A 131 -1.19 -10.16 -10.83
CA LEU A 131 -1.10 -11.46 -11.54
C LEU A 131 -0.77 -11.34 -13.03
N ARG A 132 -1.00 -10.16 -13.65
CA ARG A 132 -0.61 -9.88 -15.04
C ARG A 132 0.82 -9.36 -15.17
N TYR A 133 1.56 -9.22 -14.07
CA TYR A 133 2.96 -8.84 -14.11
C TYR A 133 3.82 -9.98 -14.67
N ARG A 134 4.67 -9.68 -15.65
CA ARG A 134 5.38 -10.69 -16.46
C ARG A 134 6.90 -10.63 -16.36
N ILE A 135 7.46 -9.65 -15.64
CA ILE A 135 8.91 -9.54 -15.48
C ILE A 135 9.32 -10.51 -14.38
N ASP A 136 9.76 -11.69 -14.80
CA ASP A 136 10.40 -12.67 -13.93
C ASP A 136 11.93 -12.47 -13.92
N ALA A 137 12.64 -13.25 -13.11
CA ALA A 137 14.09 -13.14 -12.99
C ALA A 137 14.84 -13.30 -14.33
N LYS A 138 14.34 -14.16 -15.24
CA LYS A 138 14.97 -14.37 -16.55
C LYS A 138 14.74 -13.17 -17.45
N GLU A 139 13.54 -12.63 -17.45
CA GLU A 139 13.23 -11.44 -18.25
C GLU A 139 14.00 -10.22 -17.73
N GLN A 140 14.13 -10.09 -16.41
CA GLN A 140 14.91 -9.02 -15.80
C GLN A 140 16.40 -9.10 -16.16
N GLU A 141 16.98 -10.32 -16.20
CA GLU A 141 18.35 -10.52 -16.67
C GLU A 141 18.52 -10.12 -18.15
N LYS A 142 17.56 -10.46 -19.02
CA LYS A 142 17.59 -10.04 -20.43
C LYS A 142 17.53 -8.52 -20.57
N ILE A 143 16.63 -7.86 -19.83
CA ILE A 143 16.49 -6.40 -19.84
C ILE A 143 17.83 -5.75 -19.46
N LYS A 144 18.46 -6.24 -18.38
CA LYS A 144 19.77 -5.75 -17.93
C LYS A 144 20.85 -5.90 -19.00
N ASN A 145 20.91 -7.05 -19.68
CA ASN A 145 21.87 -7.30 -20.76
C ASN A 145 21.62 -6.38 -21.97
N MET A 146 20.37 -6.10 -22.32
CA MET A 146 20.03 -5.18 -23.41
C MET A 146 20.45 -3.74 -23.08
N ILE A 147 20.23 -3.29 -21.84
CA ILE A 147 20.65 -1.95 -21.39
C ILE A 147 22.18 -1.83 -21.46
N ALA A 148 22.93 -2.85 -21.05
CA ALA A 148 24.39 -2.86 -21.10
C ALA A 148 24.94 -2.77 -22.54
N ILE A 149 24.23 -3.31 -23.53
CA ILE A 149 24.60 -3.19 -24.95
C ILE A 149 24.33 -1.77 -25.47
N GLU A 150 23.22 -1.15 -25.05
CA GLU A 150 22.81 0.19 -25.52
C GLU A 150 23.68 1.31 -24.91
N ASN A 151 24.09 1.16 -23.65
CA ASN A 151 25.01 2.06 -22.96
C ASN A 151 26.21 1.27 -22.44
N PRO A 152 27.21 0.96 -23.27
CA PRO A 152 28.46 0.40 -22.76
C PRO A 152 29.06 1.42 -21.78
N GLU A 153 29.11 1.06 -20.49
CA GLU A 153 29.83 1.88 -19.52
C GLU A 153 31.26 2.09 -20.03
N PRO A 154 31.79 3.34 -20.01
CA PRO A 154 33.20 3.52 -20.28
C PRO A 154 33.95 2.67 -19.26
N ILE A 155 34.84 1.80 -19.74
CA ILE A 155 35.71 0.98 -18.90
C ILE A 155 36.48 1.96 -18.01
N VAL A 156 36.04 2.16 -16.77
CA VAL A 156 36.81 2.88 -15.77
C VAL A 156 37.92 1.91 -15.40
N MET A 157 39.04 2.01 -16.12
CA MET A 157 40.28 1.37 -15.75
C MET A 157 40.64 1.94 -14.37
N GLU A 158 40.28 1.23 -13.30
CA GLU A 158 40.89 1.48 -11.99
C GLU A 158 42.40 1.24 -12.17
N THR A 159 43.12 2.33 -12.42
CA THR A 159 44.57 2.36 -12.33
C THR A 159 44.91 2.11 -10.87
N ARG A 160 45.29 0.85 -10.60
CA ARG A 160 45.84 0.32 -9.35
C ARG A 160 46.86 1.24 -8.69
#